data_AF-A0A8B6GFH5-F1
#
_entry.id   AF-A0A8B6GFH5-F1
#
_cell.length_a   1.000
_cell.length_b   1.000
_cell.length_c   1.000
_cell.angle_alpha   90.00
_cell.angle_beta   90.00
_cell.angle_gamma   90.00
#
_symmetry.space_group_name_H-M   'P 1'
#
loop_
_entity.id
_entity.type
_entity.pdbx_description
1 polymer ?
#
loop_
_entity_poly.entity_id
_entity_poly.type
_entity_poly.pdbx_seq_one_letter_code
_entity_poly.pdbx_strand_id
1 'polypeptide(L)'
;MVESMRNAHLQDQKRFNDSFVEAIDRFKSQSENETELNERQMSSLLDSFSSKVQEFSEGERKRESTMQLSLHQEQNRFNKSFDKIVENFQVRFNKSLQEIALNQQKDALTACHSGSRVSGGTVVHFPNIKTIIGITDLSAYKSTGKFVCTVAGLYHVSAVMMSNTNGQYYNIYKKQ
;
A
#
# COMPACT_ATOMS: atom_id res chain seq x y z
N MET A 1 -31.97 -90.93 -67.86
CA MET A 1 -30.63 -90.62 -67.28
C MET A 1 -30.29 -89.14 -67.39
N VAL A 2 -30.52 -88.50 -68.54
CA VAL A 2 -30.27 -87.06 -68.76
C VAL A 2 -31.19 -86.14 -67.94
N GLU A 3 -32.51 -86.40 -67.85
CA GLU A 3 -33.40 -85.62 -66.96
C GLU A 3 -32.98 -85.66 -65.49
N SER A 4 -32.53 -86.82 -65.00
CA SER A 4 -32.09 -86.98 -63.61
C SER A 4 -30.84 -86.16 -63.32
N MET A 5 -29.89 -86.11 -64.26
CA MET A 5 -28.69 -85.27 -64.13
C MET A 5 -29.03 -83.78 -64.22
N ARG A 6 -29.98 -83.41 -65.08
CA ARG A 6 -30.46 -82.03 -65.17
C ARG A 6 -31.16 -81.56 -63.89
N ASN A 7 -32.00 -82.40 -63.29
CA ASN A 7 -32.66 -82.09 -62.03
C ASN A 7 -31.69 -82.01 -60.86
N ALA A 8 -30.72 -82.92 -60.77
CA ALA A 8 -29.66 -82.85 -59.77
C ALA A 8 -28.85 -81.55 -59.90
N HIS A 9 -28.47 -81.17 -61.12
CA HIS A 9 -27.74 -79.92 -61.37
C HIS A 9 -28.55 -78.67 -60.99
N LEU A 10 -29.85 -78.62 -61.30
CA LEU A 10 -30.73 -77.53 -60.89
C LEU A 10 -30.90 -77.45 -59.37
N GLN A 11 -30.96 -78.61 -58.71
CA GLN A 11 -31.07 -78.69 -57.26
C GLN A 11 -29.78 -78.23 -56.56
N ASP A 12 -28.61 -78.61 -57.10
CA ASP A 12 -27.31 -78.14 -56.60
C ASP A 12 -27.11 -76.65 -56.85
N GLN A 13 -27.54 -76.14 -58.01
CA GLN A 13 -27.50 -74.71 -58.32
C GLN A 13 -28.40 -73.91 -57.37
N LYS A 14 -29.58 -74.44 -57.05
CA LYS A 14 -30.49 -73.84 -56.06
C LYS A 14 -29.87 -73.86 -54.65
N ARG A 15 -29.32 -75.00 -54.22
CA ARG A 15 -28.62 -75.11 -52.93
C ARG A 15 -27.44 -74.15 -52.80
N PHE A 16 -26.66 -74.00 -53.87
CA PHE A 16 -25.55 -73.05 -53.91
C PHE A 16 -26.05 -71.61 -53.77
N ASN A 17 -27.12 -71.26 -54.48
CA ASN A 17 -27.70 -69.93 -54.41
C ASN A 17 -28.30 -69.63 -53.02
N ASP A 18 -29.01 -70.59 -52.43
CA ASP A 18 -29.56 -70.47 -51.07
C ASP A 18 -28.42 -70.28 -50.04
N SER A 19 -27.34 -71.04 -50.16
CA SER A 19 -26.16 -70.91 -49.29
C SER A 19 -25.43 -69.58 -49.47
N PHE A 20 -25.40 -69.04 -50.70
CA PHE A 20 -24.80 -67.75 -50.99
C PHE A 20 -25.62 -66.59 -50.40
N VAL A 21 -26.94 -66.66 -50.50
CA VAL A 21 -27.85 -65.68 -49.88
C VAL A 21 -27.70 -65.70 -48.37
N GLU A 22 -27.66 -66.89 -47.75
CA GLU A 22 -27.46 -67.02 -46.30
C GLU A 22 -26.12 -66.42 -45.84
N ALA A 23 -25.04 -66.62 -46.62
CA ALA A 23 -23.74 -66.02 -46.32
C ALA A 23 -23.77 -64.48 -46.39
N ILE A 24 -24.48 -63.91 -47.38
CA ILE A 24 -24.66 -62.46 -47.50
C ILE A 24 -25.47 -61.91 -46.32
N ASP A 25 -26.56 -62.56 -45.93
CA ASP A 25 -27.39 -62.10 -44.82
C ASP A 25 -26.65 -62.16 -43.49
N ARG A 26 -25.88 -63.21 -43.24
CA ARG A 26 -25.00 -63.29 -42.06
C ARG A 26 -23.97 -62.16 -42.07
N PHE A 27 -23.32 -61.90 -43.20
CA PHE A 27 -22.33 -60.83 -43.30
C PHE A 27 -22.95 -59.45 -43.05
N LYS A 28 -24.12 -59.15 -43.64
CA LYS A 28 -24.84 -57.90 -43.39
C LYS A 28 -25.20 -57.73 -41.92
N SER A 29 -25.77 -58.76 -41.30
CA SER A 29 -26.16 -58.71 -39.89
C SER A 29 -24.96 -58.49 -38.94
N GLN A 30 -23.80 -59.07 -39.25
CA GLN A 30 -22.57 -58.84 -38.49
C GLN A 30 -22.06 -57.40 -38.65
N SER A 31 -22.03 -56.90 -39.89
CA SER A 31 -21.61 -55.52 -40.18
C SER A 31 -22.50 -54.48 -39.52
N GLU A 32 -23.82 -54.70 -39.49
CA GLU A 32 -24.78 -53.80 -38.84
C GLU A 32 -24.56 -53.80 -37.31
N ASN A 33 -24.39 -54.98 -36.71
CA ASN A 33 -24.12 -55.10 -35.28
C ASN A 33 -22.78 -54.46 -34.86
N GLU A 34 -21.72 -54.60 -35.66
CA GLU A 34 -20.44 -53.94 -35.39
C GLU A 34 -20.55 -52.41 -35.49
N THR A 35 -21.35 -51.92 -36.44
CA THR A 35 -21.59 -50.48 -36.61
C THR A 35 -22.34 -49.93 -35.39
N GLU A 36 -23.43 -50.57 -34.96
CA GLU A 36 -24.16 -50.17 -33.75
C GLU A 36 -23.29 -50.21 -32.48
N LEU A 37 -22.45 -51.25 -32.33
CA LEU A 37 -21.56 -51.37 -31.19
C LEU A 37 -20.55 -50.21 -31.15
N ASN A 38 -19.95 -49.89 -32.29
CA ASN A 38 -19.00 -48.79 -32.42
C ASN A 38 -19.68 -47.43 -32.16
N GLU A 39 -20.89 -47.22 -32.65
CA GLU A 39 -21.67 -46.01 -32.37
C GLU A 39 -21.96 -45.85 -30.88
N ARG A 40 -22.37 -46.92 -30.19
CA ARG A 40 -22.60 -46.88 -28.74
C ARG A 40 -21.32 -46.60 -27.96
N GLN A 41 -20.20 -47.23 -28.34
CA GLN A 41 -18.91 -46.96 -27.71
C GLN A 41 -18.47 -45.51 -27.91
N MET A 42 -18.59 -45.00 -29.13
CA MET A 42 -18.23 -43.62 -29.47
C MET A 42 -19.13 -42.62 -28.74
N SER A 43 -20.44 -42.88 -28.65
CA SER A 43 -21.35 -42.07 -27.83
C SER A 43 -20.90 -42.03 -26.38
N SER A 44 -20.58 -43.19 -25.77
CA SER A 44 -20.12 -43.22 -24.37
C SER A 44 -18.81 -42.46 -24.14
N LEU A 45 -17.89 -42.50 -25.10
CA LEU A 45 -16.63 -41.77 -25.05
C LEU A 45 -16.87 -40.27 -25.17
N LEU A 46 -17.76 -39.85 -26.06
CA LEU A 46 -18.14 -38.45 -26.22
C LEU A 46 -18.89 -37.93 -24.99
N ASP A 47 -19.77 -38.72 -24.39
CA ASP A 47 -20.48 -38.38 -23.15
C ASP A 47 -19.49 -38.24 -21.99
N SER A 48 -18.55 -39.17 -21.86
CA SER A 48 -17.50 -39.10 -20.84
C SER A 48 -16.58 -37.88 -21.04
N PHE A 49 -16.22 -37.59 -22.29
CA PHE A 49 -15.43 -36.41 -22.63
C PHE A 49 -16.20 -35.13 -22.29
N SER A 50 -17.48 -35.05 -22.66
CA SER A 50 -18.37 -33.93 -22.35
C SER A 50 -18.46 -33.68 -20.84
N SER A 51 -18.66 -34.75 -20.05
CA SER A 51 -18.68 -34.67 -18.58
C SER A 51 -17.37 -34.11 -18.02
N LYS A 52 -16.22 -34.59 -18.50
CA LYS A 52 -14.90 -34.09 -18.05
C LYS A 52 -14.67 -32.63 -18.41
N VAL A 53 -15.11 -32.19 -19.59
CA VAL A 53 -15.03 -30.78 -19.99
C VAL A 53 -15.88 -29.90 -19.08
N GLN A 54 -17.09 -30.36 -18.72
CA GLN A 54 -17.96 -29.65 -17.80
C GLN A 54 -17.34 -29.55 -16.39
N GLU A 55 -16.86 -30.66 -15.83
CA GLU A 55 -16.17 -30.69 -14.53
C GLU A 55 -14.97 -29.75 -14.49
N PHE A 56 -14.17 -29.72 -15.57
CA PHE A 56 -13.04 -28.82 -15.69
C PHE A 56 -13.48 -27.34 -15.69
N SER A 57 -14.52 -27.01 -16.46
CA SER A 57 -15.08 -25.65 -16.54
C SER A 57 -15.62 -25.18 -15.19
N GLU A 58 -16.35 -26.03 -14.48
CA GLU A 58 -16.85 -25.73 -13.14
C GLU A 58 -15.70 -25.57 -12.12
N GLY A 59 -14.66 -26.42 -12.23
CA GLY A 59 -13.45 -26.32 -11.44
C GLY A 59 -12.70 -25.00 -11.64
N GLU A 60 -12.52 -24.57 -12.90
CA GLU A 60 -11.92 -23.27 -13.25
C GLU A 60 -12.72 -22.11 -12.67
N ARG A 61 -14.05 -22.12 -12.85
CA ARG A 61 -14.93 -21.06 -12.35
C ARG A 61 -14.85 -20.92 -10.83
N LYS A 62 -14.77 -22.05 -10.11
CA LYS A 62 -14.62 -22.07 -8.66
C LYS A 62 -13.25 -21.55 -8.22
N ARG A 63 -12.17 -21.94 -8.92
CA ARG A 63 -10.82 -21.42 -8.68
C ARG A 63 -10.75 -19.91 -8.88
N GLU A 64 -11.30 -19.43 -9.99
CA GLU A 64 -11.34 -18.01 -10.32
C GLU A 64 -12.11 -17.20 -9.25
N SER A 65 -13.31 -17.67 -8.87
CA SER A 65 -14.11 -17.02 -7.82
C SER A 65 -13.37 -16.97 -6.48
N THR A 66 -12.68 -18.05 -6.10
CA THR A 66 -11.88 -18.11 -4.86
C THR A 66 -10.72 -17.13 -4.91
N MET A 67 -10.03 -17.04 -6.06
CA MET A 67 -8.91 -16.12 -6.26
C MET A 67 -9.37 -14.66 -6.18
N GLN A 68 -10.49 -14.31 -6.82
CA GLN A 68 -11.07 -12.97 -6.74
C GLN A 68 -11.44 -12.58 -5.30
N LEU A 69 -12.03 -13.52 -4.55
CA LEU A 69 -12.38 -13.30 -3.14
C LEU A 69 -11.14 -13.06 -2.27
N SER A 70 -10.08 -13.87 -2.46
CA SER A 70 -8.80 -13.70 -1.76
C SER A 70 -8.15 -12.36 -2.08
N LEU A 71 -8.19 -11.94 -3.35
CA LEU A 71 -7.62 -10.66 -3.79
C LEU A 71 -8.36 -9.49 -3.13
N HIS A 72 -9.69 -9.55 -3.07
CA HIS A 72 -10.50 -8.54 -2.41
C HIS A 72 -10.24 -8.47 -0.90
N GLN A 73 -10.03 -9.62 -0.25
CA GLN A 73 -9.66 -9.66 1.17
C GLN A 73 -8.29 -9.03 1.43
N GLU A 74 -7.29 -9.32 0.61
CA GLU A 74 -5.95 -8.72 0.74
C GLU A 74 -5.98 -7.22 0.46
N GLN A 75 -6.75 -6.76 -0.53
CA GLN A 75 -6.94 -5.34 -0.78
C GLN A 75 -7.55 -4.62 0.45
N ASN A 76 -8.55 -5.23 1.09
CA ASN A 76 -9.14 -4.67 2.31
C ASN A 76 -8.16 -4.67 3.50
N ARG A 77 -7.29 -5.68 3.62
CA ARG A 77 -6.22 -5.71 4.64
C ARG A 77 -5.19 -4.62 4.39
N PHE A 78 -4.78 -4.44 3.14
CA PHE A 78 -3.86 -3.39 2.75
C PHE A 78 -4.41 -2.00 3.07
N ASN A 79 -5.65 -1.70 2.66
CA ASN A 79 -6.29 -0.41 2.93
C ASN A 79 -6.34 -0.09 4.43
N LYS A 80 -6.75 -1.06 5.26
CA LYS A 80 -6.75 -0.89 6.73
C LYS A 80 -5.37 -0.63 7.31
N SER A 81 -4.33 -1.25 6.76
CA SER A 81 -2.95 -1.02 7.18
C SER A 81 -2.47 0.37 6.77
N PHE A 82 -2.79 0.78 5.54
CA PHE A 82 -2.46 2.09 5.01
C PHE A 82 -3.10 3.22 5.83
N ASP A 83 -4.38 3.11 6.16
CA ASP A 83 -5.09 4.10 6.99
C ASP A 83 -4.40 4.28 8.35
N LYS A 84 -4.00 3.18 8.99
CA LYS A 84 -3.24 3.23 10.25
C LYS A 84 -1.87 3.89 10.11
N ILE A 85 -1.18 3.68 8.99
CA ILE A 85 0.11 4.33 8.72
C ILE A 85 -0.10 5.84 8.59
N VAL A 86 -1.12 6.26 7.83
CA VAL A 86 -1.46 7.68 7.64
C VAL A 86 -1.82 8.33 8.97
N GLU A 87 -2.67 7.69 9.77
CA GLU A 87 -3.05 8.17 11.10
C GLU A 87 -1.83 8.32 12.02
N ASN A 88 -0.98 7.29 12.08
CA ASN A 88 0.24 7.33 12.88
C ASN A 88 1.19 8.45 12.43
N PHE A 89 1.33 8.66 11.12
CA PHE A 89 2.15 9.72 10.57
C PHE A 89 1.60 11.09 10.98
N GLN A 90 0.29 11.29 10.84
CA GLN A 90 -0.37 12.54 11.20
C GLN A 90 -0.23 12.85 12.70
N VAL A 91 -0.44 11.86 13.57
CA VAL A 91 -0.27 12.01 15.02
C VAL A 91 1.18 12.36 15.37
N ARG A 92 2.16 11.63 14.82
CA ARG A 92 3.59 11.88 15.10
C ARG A 92 4.06 13.23 14.56
N PHE A 93 3.63 13.59 13.36
CA PHE A 93 3.98 14.86 12.74
C PHE A 93 3.40 16.03 13.53
N ASN A 94 2.13 15.95 13.92
CA ASN A 94 1.50 16.98 14.75
C ASN A 94 2.17 17.11 16.12
N LYS A 95 2.53 15.98 16.75
CA LYS A 95 3.29 16.00 18.01
C LYS A 95 4.65 16.66 17.84
N SER A 96 5.40 16.33 16.78
CA SER A 96 6.69 16.95 16.49
C SER A 96 6.57 18.45 16.22
N LEU A 97 5.55 18.89 15.49
CA LEU A 97 5.30 20.31 15.26
C LEU A 97 4.92 21.04 16.56
N GLN A 98 4.11 20.42 17.42
CA GLN A 98 3.79 20.97 18.73
C GLN A 98 5.03 21.06 19.63
N GLU A 99 5.89 20.05 19.63
CA GLU A 99 7.17 20.07 20.36
C GLU A 99 8.11 21.15 19.82
N ILE A 100 8.22 21.32 18.49
CA ILE A 100 8.99 22.41 17.89
C ILE A 100 8.40 23.77 18.25
N ALA A 101 7.08 23.92 18.22
CA ALA A 101 6.39 25.15 18.59
C ALA A 101 6.55 25.48 20.08
N LEU A 102 6.49 24.48 20.98
CA LEU A 102 6.73 24.65 22.41
C LEU A 102 8.21 24.96 22.73
N ASN A 103 9.14 24.32 22.01
CA ASN A 103 10.58 24.44 22.27
C ASN A 103 11.22 25.68 21.61
N GLN A 104 10.49 26.42 20.77
CA GLN A 104 10.90 27.77 20.34
C GLN A 104 10.64 28.81 21.44
N GLN A 105 11.19 28.59 22.63
CA GLN A 105 11.26 29.63 23.65
C GLN A 105 12.34 30.64 23.24
N LYS A 106 11.95 31.66 22.48
CA LYS A 106 12.82 32.78 22.10
C LYS A 106 12.80 33.80 23.22
N ASP A 107 13.94 34.09 23.82
CA ASP A 107 14.07 35.11 24.86
C ASP A 107 15.16 36.12 24.43
N ALA A 108 14.79 37.38 24.26
CA ALA A 108 15.71 38.44 23.83
C ALA A 108 15.29 39.80 24.41
N LEU A 109 16.29 40.60 24.79
CA LEU A 109 16.10 41.95 25.30
C LEU A 109 17.16 42.89 24.71
N THR A 110 16.71 44.02 24.17
CA THR A 110 17.57 45.13 23.79
C THR A 110 17.10 46.38 24.51
N ALA A 111 18.00 47.04 25.25
CA ALA A 111 17.71 48.28 25.95
C ALA A 111 18.87 49.26 25.81
N CYS A 112 18.56 50.55 25.90
CA CYS A 112 19.55 51.62 25.84
C CYS A 112 19.27 52.66 26.94
N HIS A 113 20.25 53.54 27.13
CA HIS A 113 20.13 54.70 27.99
C HIS A 113 20.16 55.94 27.10
N SER A 114 19.26 56.89 27.33
CA SER A 114 19.22 58.16 26.61
C SER A 114 19.23 59.28 27.64
N GLY A 115 20.44 59.76 27.97
CA GLY A 115 20.67 60.70 29.05
C GLY A 115 22.16 60.94 29.26
N SER A 116 22.53 62.07 29.88
CA SER A 116 23.91 62.54 30.01
C SER A 116 24.69 61.86 31.13
N ARG A 117 24.06 61.07 32.00
CA ARG A 117 24.75 60.44 33.13
C ARG A 117 24.09 59.13 33.54
N VAL A 118 24.86 58.04 33.49
CA VAL A 118 24.53 56.81 34.20
C VAL A 118 24.74 57.08 35.69
N SER A 119 23.72 56.88 36.51
CA SER A 119 23.82 57.01 37.96
C SER A 119 24.82 55.99 38.51
N GLY A 120 25.73 56.44 39.39
CA GLY A 120 26.71 55.57 40.02
C GLY A 120 26.03 54.49 40.87
N GLY A 121 26.33 53.22 40.58
CA GLY A 121 25.80 52.05 41.28
C GLY A 121 26.42 50.76 40.73
N THR A 122 26.16 49.63 41.39
CA THR A 122 26.71 48.31 41.02
C THR A 122 26.10 47.74 39.73
N VAL A 123 24.92 48.22 39.31
CA VAL A 123 24.21 47.79 38.10
C VAL A 123 23.88 48.99 37.23
N VAL A 124 24.28 48.94 35.96
CA VAL A 124 23.92 49.96 34.96
C VAL A 124 22.51 49.67 34.47
N HIS A 125 21.57 50.58 34.73
CA HIS A 125 20.18 50.46 34.30
C HIS A 125 19.93 51.16 32.96
N PHE A 126 19.36 50.42 32.00
CA PHE A 126 18.97 50.90 30.68
C PHE A 126 17.44 51.02 30.58
N PRO A 127 16.85 52.18 30.88
CA PRO A 127 15.40 52.31 31.00
C PRO A 127 14.67 52.26 29.65
N ASN A 128 15.35 52.55 28.53
CA ASN A 128 14.73 52.66 27.22
C ASN A 128 14.83 51.34 26.47
N ILE A 129 13.80 50.51 26.61
CA ILE A 129 13.73 49.18 25.99
C ILE A 129 13.34 49.33 24.52
N LYS A 130 14.13 48.74 23.63
CA LYS A 130 13.94 48.76 22.17
C LYS A 130 13.24 47.49 21.68
N THR A 131 13.62 46.35 22.22
CA THR A 131 13.08 45.05 21.82
C THR A 131 12.95 44.17 23.05
N ILE A 132 11.83 43.47 23.16
CA ILE A 132 11.64 42.37 24.10
C ILE A 132 10.91 41.24 23.38
N ILE A 133 11.44 40.03 23.47
CA ILE A 133 10.90 38.80 22.88
C ILE A 133 10.94 37.75 23.97
N GLY A 134 9.88 36.95 24.12
CA GLY A 134 9.84 35.86 25.08
C GLY A 134 9.08 36.17 26.36
N ILE A 135 9.46 35.47 27.43
CA ILE A 135 8.77 35.47 28.73
C ILE A 135 9.53 36.35 29.75
N THR A 136 10.48 37.17 29.30
CA THR A 136 11.20 38.12 30.16
C THR A 136 10.21 39.01 30.91
N ASP A 137 10.29 39.00 32.24
CA ASP A 137 9.49 39.88 33.09
C ASP A 137 9.94 41.35 32.94
N LEU A 138 9.22 42.07 32.09
CA LEU A 138 9.45 43.48 31.81
C LEU A 138 9.38 44.36 33.06
N SER A 139 8.53 44.00 34.02
CA SER A 139 8.35 44.77 35.25
C SER A 139 9.54 44.59 36.20
N ALA A 140 10.06 43.36 36.31
CA ALA A 140 11.29 43.06 37.03
C ALA A 140 12.51 43.72 36.36
N TYR A 141 12.60 43.71 35.03
CA TYR A 141 13.69 44.39 34.34
C TYR A 141 13.67 45.90 34.58
N LYS A 142 12.51 46.56 34.44
CA LYS A 142 12.37 48.01 34.65
C LYS A 142 12.70 48.47 36.07
N SER A 143 12.52 47.60 37.07
CA SER A 143 12.81 47.92 38.47
C SER A 143 14.28 47.63 38.85
N THR A 144 14.89 46.60 38.26
CA THR A 144 16.22 46.11 38.68
C THR A 144 17.35 46.35 37.68
N GLY A 145 17.02 46.59 36.41
CA GLY A 145 17.94 46.59 35.28
C GLY A 145 18.53 45.22 34.93
N LYS A 146 18.03 44.13 35.52
CA LYS A 146 18.60 42.78 35.36
C LYS A 146 17.74 41.96 34.40
N PHE A 147 18.39 41.39 33.39
CA PHE A 147 17.81 40.34 32.56
C PHE A 147 17.86 39.01 33.31
N VAL A 148 16.74 38.29 33.35
CA VAL A 148 16.62 36.98 34.01
C VAL A 148 16.36 35.94 32.94
N CYS A 149 17.24 34.96 32.81
CA CYS A 149 17.07 33.87 31.86
C CYS A 149 15.86 33.02 32.28
N THR A 150 14.78 33.08 31.51
CA THR A 150 13.59 32.25 31.74
C THR A 150 13.68 30.86 31.09
N VAL A 151 14.66 30.70 30.20
CA VAL A 151 14.91 29.50 29.40
C VAL A 151 16.34 29.04 29.66
N ALA A 152 16.56 27.74 29.84
CA ALA A 152 17.92 27.22 29.89
C ALA A 152 18.52 27.21 28.47
N GLY A 153 19.68 27.85 28.28
CA GLY A 153 20.31 27.92 26.96
C GLY A 153 21.58 28.77 26.92
N LEU A 154 22.16 28.87 25.73
CA LEU A 154 23.29 29.75 25.46
C LEU A 154 22.79 31.13 25.05
N TYR A 155 23.20 32.16 25.80
CA TYR A 155 22.81 33.55 25.54
C TYR A 155 23.99 34.35 25.02
N HIS A 156 23.75 35.14 23.97
CA HIS A 156 24.69 36.15 23.51
C HIS A 156 24.41 37.48 24.20
N VAL A 157 25.40 38.03 24.91
CA VAL A 157 25.30 39.32 25.61
C VAL A 157 26.32 40.27 25.02
N SER A 158 25.85 41.40 24.50
CA SER A 158 26.70 42.50 24.02
C SER A 158 26.25 43.82 24.64
N ALA A 159 27.22 44.67 24.94
CA ALA A 159 26.96 46.02 25.43
C ALA A 159 27.98 47.00 24.84
N VAL A 160 27.50 48.19 24.52
CA VAL A 160 28.33 49.30 24.03
C VAL A 160 28.06 50.50 24.92
N MET A 161 29.12 51.12 25.44
CA MET A 161 29.03 52.34 26.23
C MET A 161 29.77 53.47 25.53
N MET A 162 29.20 54.68 25.57
CA MET A 162 29.86 55.89 25.12
C MET A 162 30.47 56.61 26.32
N SER A 163 31.72 57.03 26.22
CA SER A 163 32.35 57.91 27.21
C SER A 163 31.85 59.34 27.05
N ASN A 164 31.40 59.93 28.15
CA ASN A 164 30.99 61.32 28.20
C ASN A 164 32.16 62.30 28.05
N THR A 165 33.40 61.87 28.30
CA THR A 165 34.57 62.76 28.30
C THR A 165 35.13 62.99 26.90
N ASN A 166 35.07 61.98 26.03
CA ASN A 166 35.69 62.01 24.70
C ASN A 166 34.75 61.51 23.57
N GLY A 167 33.50 61.15 23.88
CA GLY A 167 32.52 60.66 22.91
C GLY A 167 32.84 59.30 22.28
N GLN A 168 33.88 58.60 22.76
CA GLN A 168 34.28 57.31 22.19
C GLN A 168 33.36 56.18 22.66
N TYR A 169 33.11 55.22 21.75
CA TYR A 169 32.35 54.01 22.03
C TYR A 169 33.28 52.87 22.44
N TYR A 170 32.91 52.17 23.50
CA TYR A 170 33.62 51.02 24.03
C TYR A 170 32.69 49.82 24.03
N ASN A 171 33.12 48.75 23.36
CA ASN A 171 32.45 47.47 23.45
C ASN A 171 32.86 46.79 24.76
N ILE A 172 31.86 46.34 25.52
CA ILE A 172 32.08 45.63 26.77
C ILE A 172 31.94 44.16 26.48
N TYR A 173 33.07 43.48 26.46
CA TYR A 173 33.13 42.02 26.38
C TYR A 173 33.61 41.50 27.73
N LYS A 174 32.89 40.53 28.29
CA LYS A 174 33.44 39.70 29.35
C LYS A 174 34.30 38.63 28.67
N LYS A 175 35.62 38.68 28.85
CA LYS A 175 36.46 37.51 28.55
C LYS A 175 36.02 36.40 29.51
N GLN A 176 35.47 35.32 28.97
CA GLN A 176 35.24 34.07 29.71
C GLN A 176 36.57 33.36 29.92
#